data_AF-A0A3C1XC91-F1
#
_entry.id   AF-A0A3C1XC91-F1
#
_cell.length_a   1.000
_cell.length_b   1.000
_cell.length_c   1.000
_cell.angle_alpha   90.00
_cell.angle_beta   90.00
_cell.angle_gamma   90.00
#
_symmetry.space_group_name_H-M   'P 1'
#
loop_
_entity.id
_entity.type
_entity.pdbx_description
1 polymer ?
#
loop_
_entity_poly.entity_id
_entity_poly.type
_entity_poly.pdbx_seq_one_letter_code
_entity_poly.pdbx_strand_id
1 'polypeptide(L)'
;KSAASAGLLHDLFYYDWRDTKFNKSHAYVHPRIAARNAAKITTLSDLEYDCIVKHMWGATLAPPRYKESWVVTLADDYVAMTEGIETARFKWKTRKYFKRHLPI
;
A
#
# COMPACT_ATOMS: atom_id res chain seq x y z
N LYS A 1 18.80 4.47 -8.97
CA LYS A 1 17.87 4.90 -10.04
C LYS A 1 16.57 4.08 -10.01
N SER A 2 16.63 2.76 -10.23
CA SER A 2 15.43 1.89 -10.33
C SER A 2 14.55 1.82 -9.08
N ALA A 3 15.10 1.91 -7.86
CA ALA A 3 14.28 1.91 -6.63
C ALA A 3 13.33 3.11 -6.53
N ALA A 4 13.79 4.30 -6.92
CA ALA A 4 12.95 5.51 -6.91
C ALA A 4 11.86 5.45 -7.97
N SER A 5 12.19 4.96 -9.16
CA SER A 5 11.21 4.71 -10.24
C SER A 5 10.16 3.69 -9.81
N ALA A 6 10.58 2.58 -9.19
CA ALA A 6 9.67 1.59 -8.62
C ALA A 6 8.78 2.18 -7.52
N GLY A 7 9.34 2.99 -6.62
CA GLY A 7 8.58 3.68 -5.57
C GLY A 7 7.51 4.62 -6.12
N LEU A 8 7.75 5.29 -7.25
CA LEU A 8 6.71 6.10 -7.89
C LEU A 8 5.57 5.25 -8.48
N LEU A 9 5.87 4.02 -8.90
CA LEU A 9 4.96 3.16 -9.66
C LEU A 9 4.27 2.08 -8.82
N HIS A 10 4.74 1.82 -7.60
CA HIS A 10 4.31 0.66 -6.81
C HIS A 10 2.81 0.66 -6.52
N ASP A 11 2.23 1.84 -6.27
CA ASP A 11 0.82 2.02 -5.93
C ASP A 11 0.00 2.65 -7.07
N LEU A 12 0.31 2.29 -8.33
CA LEU A 12 -0.33 2.92 -9.51
C LEU A 12 -1.69 2.30 -9.89
N PHE A 13 -2.78 2.82 -9.33
CA PHE A 13 -4.16 2.41 -9.67
C PHE A 13 -5.10 3.62 -9.80
N TYR A 14 -6.20 3.45 -10.55
CA TYR A 14 -7.08 4.56 -10.98
C TYR A 14 -8.50 4.49 -10.43
N TYR A 15 -8.71 3.78 -9.32
CA TYR A 15 -10.03 3.57 -8.74
C TYR A 15 -10.00 3.79 -7.24
N ASP A 16 -11.13 4.17 -6.64
CA ASP A 16 -11.25 4.15 -5.18
C ASP A 16 -11.54 2.71 -4.72
N TRP A 17 -10.67 2.17 -3.87
CA TRP A 17 -10.81 0.83 -3.30
C TRP A 17 -11.87 0.75 -2.20
N ARG A 18 -12.32 1.89 -1.67
CA ARG A 18 -13.44 1.96 -0.73
C ARG A 18 -14.77 1.68 -1.41
N ASP A 19 -14.90 2.06 -2.68
CA ASP A 19 -16.10 1.82 -3.48
C ASP A 19 -15.96 0.59 -4.39
N THR A 20 -14.82 0.46 -5.09
CA THR A 20 -14.59 -0.64 -6.03
C THR A 20 -14.17 -1.90 -5.28
N LYS A 21 -15.01 -2.94 -5.35
CA LYS A 21 -14.73 -4.24 -4.73
C LYS A 21 -14.43 -5.30 -5.79
N PHE A 22 -13.41 -6.10 -5.51
CA PHE A 22 -13.08 -7.29 -6.28
C PHE A 22 -13.43 -8.53 -5.47
N ASN A 23 -13.49 -9.68 -6.14
CA ASN A 23 -13.70 -10.98 -5.47
C ASN A 23 -12.56 -11.36 -4.50
N LYS A 24 -11.42 -10.67 -4.56
CA LYS A 24 -10.28 -10.82 -3.65
C LYS A 24 -9.99 -9.49 -2.97
N SER A 25 -9.31 -9.53 -1.82
CA SER A 25 -8.93 -8.33 -1.08
C SER A 25 -8.12 -7.37 -1.95
N HIS A 26 -8.30 -6.06 -1.74
CA HIS A 26 -7.55 -5.03 -2.45
C HIS A 26 -6.04 -5.25 -2.34
N ALA A 27 -5.54 -5.50 -1.13
CA ALA A 27 -4.14 -5.82 -0.88
C ALA A 27 -3.58 -6.98 -1.73
N TYR A 28 -4.41 -7.95 -2.11
CA TYR A 28 -3.98 -9.07 -2.94
C TYR A 28 -3.97 -8.74 -4.44
N VAL A 29 -4.92 -7.91 -4.91
CA VAL A 29 -5.08 -7.62 -6.34
C VAL A 29 -4.34 -6.36 -6.78
N HIS A 30 -4.23 -5.37 -5.91
CA HIS A 30 -3.67 -4.06 -6.19
C HIS A 30 -2.24 -4.15 -6.76
N PRO A 31 -1.29 -4.91 -6.19
CA PRO A 31 0.09 -4.94 -6.70
C PRO A 31 0.19 -5.41 -8.16
N ARG A 32 -0.71 -6.32 -8.55
CA ARG A 32 -0.79 -6.82 -9.93
C ARG A 32 -1.43 -5.81 -10.88
N ILE A 33 -2.39 -5.03 -10.38
CA ILE A 33 -3.00 -3.93 -11.14
C ILE A 33 -1.97 -2.82 -11.34
N ALA A 34 -1.24 -2.44 -10.29
CA ALA A 34 -0.16 -1.46 -10.36
C ALA A 34 0.91 -1.86 -11.38
N ALA A 35 1.41 -3.10 -11.32
CA ALA A 35 2.39 -3.58 -12.29
C ALA A 35 1.86 -3.53 -13.74
N ARG A 36 0.59 -3.90 -13.95
CA ARG A 36 -0.06 -3.83 -15.28
C ARG A 36 -0.23 -2.40 -15.76
N ASN A 37 -0.52 -1.45 -14.88
CA ASN A 37 -0.65 -0.04 -15.24
C ASN A 37 0.71 0.57 -15.54
N ALA A 38 1.72 0.29 -14.70
CA ALA A 38 3.08 0.76 -14.90
C ALA A 38 3.68 0.28 -16.23
N ALA A 39 3.45 -1.00 -16.58
CA ALA A 39 3.90 -1.58 -17.85
C ALA A 39 3.25 -0.96 -19.10
N LYS A 40 2.13 -0.24 -18.97
CA LYS A 40 1.51 0.52 -20.08
C LYS A 40 2.19 1.87 -20.31
N ILE A 41 2.86 2.42 -19.30
CA ILE A 41 3.43 3.77 -19.33
C ILE A 41 4.93 3.72 -19.60
N THR A 42 5.62 2.68 -19.10
CA THR A 42 7.06 2.52 -19.27
C THR A 42 7.47 1.05 -19.36
N THR A 43 8.65 0.79 -19.88
CA THR A 43 9.29 -0.53 -19.80
C THR A 43 9.78 -0.76 -18.36
N LEU A 44 9.39 -1.89 -17.76
CA LEU A 44 9.80 -2.27 -16.42
C LEU A 44 10.99 -3.24 -16.49
N SER A 45 12.01 -2.99 -15.69
CA SER A 45 13.03 -3.99 -15.38
C SER A 45 12.49 -5.05 -14.42
N ASP A 46 13.16 -6.21 -14.35
CA ASP A 46 12.81 -7.27 -13.38
C ASP A 46 12.80 -6.76 -11.94
N LEU A 47 13.70 -5.84 -11.60
CA LEU A 47 13.79 -5.20 -10.30
C LEU A 47 12.56 -4.35 -9.99
N GLU A 48 12.19 -3.46 -10.92
CA GLU A 48 11.02 -2.59 -10.75
C GLU A 48 9.73 -3.40 -10.68
N TYR A 49 9.60 -4.41 -11.53
CA TYR A 49 8.46 -5.33 -11.50
C TYR A 49 8.36 -6.06 -10.15
N ASP A 50 9.47 -6.56 -9.61
CA ASP A 50 9.49 -7.24 -8.30
C ASP A 50 9.11 -6.28 -7.16
N CYS A 51 9.63 -5.04 -7.17
CA CYS A 51 9.22 -4.00 -6.22
C CYS A 51 7.71 -3.75 -6.28
N ILE A 52 7.15 -3.55 -7.47
CA ILE A 52 5.74 -3.21 -7.64
C ILE A 52 4.84 -4.39 -7.26
N VAL A 53 5.17 -5.63 -7.63
CA VAL A 53 4.29 -6.77 -7.35
C VAL A 53 4.35 -7.22 -5.88
N LYS A 54 5.41 -6.88 -5.16
CA LYS A 54 5.67 -7.38 -3.80
C LYS A 54 5.66 -6.33 -2.69
N HIS A 55 5.37 -5.06 -3.00
CA HIS A 55 5.30 -4.01 -1.98
C HIS A 55 4.28 -4.30 -0.87
N MET A 56 3.23 -5.09 -1.14
CA MET A 56 2.27 -5.55 -0.12
C MET A 56 2.73 -6.85 0.58
N TRP A 57 4.02 -7.07 0.76
CA TRP A 57 4.50 -8.25 1.48
C TRP A 57 4.03 -8.20 2.94
N GLY A 58 3.62 -9.34 3.50
CA GLY A 58 2.93 -9.41 4.80
C GLY A 58 1.41 -9.39 4.66
N ALA A 59 0.85 -8.65 3.69
CA ALA A 59 -0.52 -8.83 3.23
C ALA A 59 -0.64 -9.86 2.07
N THR A 60 0.48 -10.11 1.39
CA THR A 60 0.67 -11.14 0.37
C THR A 60 1.77 -12.11 0.80
N LEU A 61 1.74 -13.33 0.25
CA LEU A 61 2.61 -14.43 0.69
C LEU A 61 4.03 -14.41 0.09
N ALA A 62 4.30 -13.61 -0.94
CA ALA A 62 5.53 -13.70 -1.72
C ALA A 62 6.57 -12.66 -1.27
N PRO A 63 7.72 -13.06 -0.70
CA PRO A 63 8.74 -12.13 -0.24
C PRO A 63 9.49 -11.42 -1.39
N PRO A 64 9.90 -10.15 -1.20
CA PRO A 64 10.76 -9.42 -2.13
C PRO A 64 12.04 -10.17 -2.47
N ARG A 65 12.43 -10.20 -3.75
CA ARG A 65 13.62 -10.92 -4.23
C ARG A 65 14.87 -10.06 -4.15
N TYR A 66 14.74 -8.77 -4.43
CA TYR A 66 15.86 -7.83 -4.49
C TYR A 66 15.90 -6.93 -3.25
N LYS A 67 17.10 -6.41 -2.93
CA LYS A 67 17.29 -5.53 -1.76
C LYS A 67 16.49 -4.25 -1.87
N GLU A 68 16.42 -3.67 -3.07
CA GLU A 68 15.64 -2.48 -3.35
C GLU A 68 14.14 -2.74 -3.18
N SER A 69 13.67 -3.93 -3.55
CA SER A 69 12.27 -4.34 -3.35
C SER A 69 11.92 -4.40 -1.86
N TRP A 70 12.84 -4.87 -1.02
CA TRP A 70 12.69 -4.78 0.44
C TRP A 70 12.63 -3.32 0.93
N VAL A 71 13.49 -2.44 0.43
CA VAL A 71 13.49 -1.03 0.82
C VAL A 71 12.16 -0.35 0.48
N VAL A 72 11.63 -0.57 -0.73
CA VAL A 72 10.34 0.01 -1.15
C VAL A 72 9.19 -0.54 -0.29
N THR A 73 9.12 -1.86 -0.11
CA THR A 73 8.11 -2.53 0.72
C THR A 73 8.09 -1.98 2.16
N LEU A 74 9.26 -1.94 2.81
CA LEU A 74 9.35 -1.50 4.21
C LEU A 74 9.05 -0.01 4.37
N ALA A 75 9.42 0.82 3.38
CA ALA A 75 9.09 2.24 3.41
C ALA A 75 7.58 2.47 3.28
N ASP A 76 6.92 1.76 2.37
CA ASP A 76 5.47 1.79 2.19
C ASP A 76 4.73 1.33 3.45
N ASP A 77 5.07 0.15 3.96
CA ASP A 77 4.47 -0.42 5.18
C ASP A 77 4.67 0.50 6.40
N TYR A 78 5.85 1.11 6.54
CA TYR A 78 6.13 2.02 7.65
C TYR A 78 5.19 3.22 7.63
N VAL A 79 5.03 3.88 6.48
CA VAL A 79 4.14 5.05 6.35
C VAL A 79 2.69 4.63 6.55
N ALA A 80 2.25 3.53 5.94
CA ALA A 80 0.89 3.03 6.12
C ALA A 80 0.56 2.71 7.59
N MET A 81 1.51 2.10 8.31
CA MET A 81 1.36 1.78 9.73
C MET A 81 1.31 3.04 10.60
N THR A 82 2.18 4.01 10.39
CA THR A 82 2.19 5.25 11.21
C THR A 82 0.89 6.02 11.04
N GLU A 83 0.44 6.24 9.79
CA GLU A 83 -0.83 6.92 9.49
C GLU A 83 -2.04 6.16 10.07
N GLY A 84 -2.03 4.83 9.95
CA GLY A 84 -3.06 3.97 10.52
C GLY A 84 -3.15 4.09 12.05
N ILE A 85 -2.01 4.08 12.73
CA ILE A 85 -1.93 4.23 14.20
C ILE A 85 -2.38 5.62 14.63
N GLU A 86 -1.96 6.68 13.94
CA GLU A 86 -2.36 8.05 14.23
C GLU A 86 -3.88 8.24 14.07
N THR A 87 -4.44 7.73 12.98
CA THR A 87 -5.88 7.74 12.72
C THR A 87 -6.64 6.99 13.82
N ALA A 88 -6.16 5.82 14.24
CA ALA A 88 -6.78 5.05 15.32
C ALA A 88 -6.72 5.80 16.66
N ARG A 89 -5.59 6.41 17.00
CA ARG A 89 -5.41 7.24 18.19
C ARG A 89 -6.37 8.43 18.21
N PHE A 90 -6.50 9.13 17.08
CA PHE A 90 -7.43 10.25 16.94
C PHE A 90 -8.87 9.79 17.18
N LYS A 91 -9.34 8.75 16.48
CA LYS A 91 -10.69 8.20 16.63
C LYS A 91 -10.98 7.75 18.06
N TRP A 92 -10.02 7.11 18.73
CA TRP A 92 -10.17 6.68 20.12
C TRP A 92 -10.32 7.86 21.09
N LYS A 93 -9.49 8.89 20.96
CA LYS A 93 -9.59 10.12 21.77
C LYS A 93 -10.93 10.81 21.56
N THR A 94 -11.35 10.98 20.30
CA THR A 94 -12.62 11.63 19.94
C THR A 94 -13.81 10.86 20.50
N ARG A 95 -13.84 9.53 20.34
CA ARG A 95 -14.89 8.68 20.91
C ARG A 95 -14.96 8.78 22.44
N LYS A 96 -13.81 8.80 23.13
CA LYS A 96 -13.73 8.97 24.59
C LYS A 96 -14.21 10.35 25.03
N TYR A 97 -13.86 11.40 24.29
CA TYR A 97 -14.31 12.76 24.56
C TYR A 97 -15.84 12.88 24.50
N PHE A 98 -16.45 12.45 23.39
CA PHE A 98 -17.91 12.54 23.23
C PHE A 98 -18.67 11.66 24.23
N LYS A 99 -18.19 10.44 24.52
CA LYS A 99 -18.80 9.58 25.55
C LYS A 99 -18.80 10.22 26.95
N ARG A 100 -17.87 11.15 27.22
CA ARG A 100 -17.71 11.79 28.54
C ARG A 100 -18.44 13.12 28.68
N HIS A 101 -18.75 13.81 27.58
CA HIS A 101 -19.30 15.19 27.62
C HIS A 101 -20.66 15.35 26.93
N LEU A 102 -21.16 14.32 26.24
CA LEU A 102 -22.57 14.27 25.82
C LEU A 102 -23.30 13.27 26.73
N PRO A 103 -24.20 13.71 27.62
CA PRO A 103 -25.17 12.81 28.22
C PRO A 103 -26.08 12.30 27.09
N ILE A 104 -26.28 10.98 27.05
CA ILE A 104 -27.37 10.37 26.27
C ILE A 104 -28.68 10.67 27.00
#